data_AF-A0A1S1PQS4-F1
#
_entry.id   AF-A0A1S1PQS4-F1
#
_cell.length_a   1.000
_cell.length_b   1.000
_cell.length_c   1.000
_cell.angle_alpha   90.00
_cell.angle_beta   90.00
_cell.angle_gamma   90.00
#
_symmetry.space_group_name_H-M   'P 1'
#
loop_
_entity.id
_entity.type
_entity.pdbx_description
1 polymer ?
#
loop_
_entity_poly.entity_id
_entity_poly.type
_entity_poly.pdbx_seq_one_letter_code
_entity_poly.pdbx_strand_id
1 'polypeptide(L)'
;MDITPAAEPAAAPALAPDAVPVVPDLDHEAMTAARHRQGLLTKPPGALGRLEDLSVWIAGAQGTCPPRPLRRVRVVVIAGDHGIATAGVSAFPSEVTAQMVANFAAGGAAVNVLARQVGASVRVVDVAVDTPVPTTAGGADGSASPERYRVRRGSGRIDRTDALTAAEVDAAFAVGRLIADEEIDAGADLLVPGEMGIGNTTPAAAVVGTLLDREPIEVVGRGTGIDDERWMLKTAAIRDAMRRARPYAGNARSVLRVAGGADLAALAGLLVQAGVRRTPVVLDGVIVCAAALAAEMIAPGAKRWWVAGTRSTEPAQRLVLDHLGLEPLLDAGLRLGEGTGALLAVPMLTAAQATLAEMATFDQAGVSAKEPAAPDTADTTDTEPGDPEPGAPGSYEPPAVGPAALGPTGSGMPGLDLGMLGLITPDSTQTGPTPAEPAADRPGADGPGAGGTAGSAP
;
A
#
# COMPACT_ATOMS: atom_id res chain seq x y z
N MET A 1 10.72 52.60 -7.71
CA MET A 1 10.73 51.42 -6.83
C MET A 1 11.00 50.23 -7.72
N ASP A 2 12.27 49.86 -7.85
CA ASP A 2 12.67 48.65 -8.59
C ASP A 2 12.21 47.44 -7.81
N ILE A 3 11.41 46.60 -8.46
CA ILE A 3 10.96 45.31 -7.92
C ILE A 3 11.92 44.27 -8.49
N THR A 4 12.91 43.89 -7.70
CA THR A 4 13.78 42.75 -7.97
C THR A 4 12.93 41.46 -7.92
N PRO A 5 12.98 40.56 -8.91
CA PRO A 5 12.24 39.32 -8.85
C PRO A 5 12.84 38.41 -7.77
N ALA A 6 11.96 37.76 -7.00
CA ALA A 6 12.34 36.81 -5.96
C ALA A 6 13.11 35.62 -6.58
N ALA A 7 14.20 35.22 -5.91
CA ALA A 7 15.03 34.10 -6.30
C ALA A 7 14.21 32.78 -6.30
N GLU A 8 14.35 31.99 -7.36
CA GLU A 8 13.85 30.62 -7.42
C GLU A 8 14.37 29.80 -6.23
N PRO A 9 13.54 28.91 -5.63
CA PRO A 9 14.02 28.01 -4.60
C PRO A 9 15.06 27.07 -5.21
N ALA A 10 16.26 27.09 -4.63
CA ALA A 10 17.34 26.21 -5.04
C ALA A 10 16.89 24.75 -4.92
N ALA A 11 16.89 24.03 -6.05
CA ALA A 11 16.62 22.60 -6.09
C ALA A 11 17.59 21.87 -5.14
N ALA A 12 17.06 21.04 -4.25
CA ALA A 12 17.89 20.18 -3.41
C ALA A 12 18.80 19.32 -4.31
N PRO A 13 20.09 19.15 -3.95
CA PRO A 13 21.01 18.40 -4.79
C PRO A 13 20.51 16.95 -4.93
N ALA A 14 20.34 16.51 -6.18
CA ALA A 14 20.06 15.11 -6.47
C ALA A 14 21.19 14.25 -5.86
N LEU A 15 20.84 13.30 -4.99
CA LEU A 15 21.82 12.33 -4.48
C LEU A 15 22.42 11.58 -5.66
N ALA A 16 23.72 11.31 -5.61
CA ALA A 16 24.37 10.40 -6.53
C ALA A 16 23.64 9.04 -6.51
N PRO A 17 23.57 8.32 -7.65
CA PRO A 17 22.76 7.11 -7.80
C PRO A 17 23.04 6.00 -6.78
N ASP A 18 24.21 6.02 -6.11
CA ASP A 18 24.65 5.03 -5.13
C ASP A 18 24.71 5.54 -3.67
N ALA A 19 24.29 6.77 -3.39
CA ALA A 19 24.33 7.29 -2.03
C ALA A 19 23.15 6.75 -1.19
N VAL A 20 23.46 5.99 -0.16
CA VAL A 20 22.49 5.47 0.82
C VAL A 20 21.82 6.66 1.53
N PRO A 21 20.49 6.84 1.38
CA PRO A 21 19.79 7.93 2.05
C PRO A 21 19.85 7.77 3.58
N VAL A 22 20.20 8.84 4.29
CA VAL A 22 20.20 8.84 5.75
C VAL A 22 18.81 9.18 6.25
N VAL A 23 18.15 8.23 6.89
CA VAL A 23 16.85 8.43 7.53
C VAL A 23 17.06 8.82 8.99
N PRO A 24 16.53 9.98 9.44
CA PRO A 24 16.61 10.37 10.85
C PRO A 24 15.89 9.37 11.76
N ASP A 25 16.39 9.22 12.98
CA ASP A 25 15.67 8.52 14.05
C ASP A 25 14.43 9.33 14.50
N LEU A 26 13.47 8.62 15.12
CA LEU A 26 12.37 9.25 15.83
C LEU A 26 12.89 10.01 17.06
N ASP A 27 12.16 11.04 17.48
CA ASP A 27 12.54 11.83 18.65
C ASP A 27 12.37 11.04 19.95
N HIS A 28 13.49 10.60 20.52
CA HIS A 28 13.50 9.81 21.75
C HIS A 28 13.05 10.59 22.99
N GLU A 29 13.25 11.91 23.04
CA GLU A 29 12.81 12.74 24.16
C GLU A 29 11.28 12.85 24.15
N ALA A 30 10.69 13.13 22.99
CA ALA A 30 9.24 13.17 22.81
C ALA A 30 8.59 11.82 23.11
N MET A 31 9.20 10.71 22.68
CA MET A 31 8.71 9.36 23.02
C MET A 31 8.77 9.08 24.53
N THR A 32 9.82 9.55 25.21
CA THR A 32 9.98 9.39 26.66
C THR A 32 8.95 10.23 27.42
N ALA A 33 8.74 11.48 27.00
CA ALA A 33 7.69 12.35 27.52
C ALA A 33 6.29 11.77 27.32
N ALA A 34 6.02 11.17 26.15
CA ALA A 34 4.75 10.51 25.85
C ALA A 34 4.50 9.28 26.74
N ARG A 35 5.52 8.43 26.95
CA ARG A 35 5.44 7.28 27.88
C ARG A 35 5.20 7.74 29.32
N HIS A 36 5.90 8.77 29.76
CA HIS A 36 5.69 9.35 31.09
C HIS A 36 4.25 9.86 31.23
N ARG A 37 3.76 10.62 30.25
CA ARG A 37 2.37 11.12 30.25
C ARG A 37 1.35 9.98 30.26
N GLN A 38 1.54 8.91 29.47
CA GLN A 38 0.67 7.72 29.49
C GLN A 38 0.51 7.11 30.89
N GLY A 39 1.58 7.13 31.70
CA GLY A 39 1.57 6.65 33.08
C GLY A 39 0.78 7.53 34.05
N LEU A 40 0.54 8.80 33.71
CA LEU A 40 -0.20 9.76 34.53
C LEU A 40 -1.70 9.84 34.20
N LEU A 41 -2.12 9.34 33.03
CA LEU A 41 -3.52 9.39 32.59
C LEU A 41 -4.41 8.59 33.54
N THR A 42 -5.67 9.03 33.71
CA THR A 42 -6.67 8.41 34.62
C THR A 42 -7.14 7.05 34.10
N LYS A 43 -6.23 6.08 34.10
CA LYS A 43 -6.41 4.70 33.67
C LYS A 43 -5.38 3.80 34.37
N PRO A 44 -5.63 2.50 34.53
CA PRO A 44 -4.58 1.56 34.89
C PRO A 44 -3.45 1.58 33.84
N PRO A 45 -2.17 1.43 34.25
CA PRO A 45 -1.06 1.34 33.30
C PRO A 45 -1.28 0.25 32.24
N GLY A 46 -1.09 0.59 30.97
CA GLY A 46 -1.25 -0.34 29.84
C GLY A 46 -2.70 -0.65 29.43
N ALA A 47 -3.71 -0.08 30.10
CA ALA A 47 -5.12 -0.41 29.84
C ALA A 47 -5.62 -0.02 28.43
N LEU A 48 -4.92 0.88 27.72
CA LEU A 48 -5.27 1.23 26.33
C LEU A 48 -4.48 0.41 25.29
N GLY A 49 -3.62 -0.51 25.74
CA GLY A 49 -2.86 -1.42 24.88
C GLY A 49 -2.14 -0.69 23.74
N ARG A 50 -2.39 -1.13 22.51
CA ARG A 50 -1.75 -0.59 21.28
C ARG A 50 -1.94 0.92 21.07
N LEU A 51 -2.97 1.54 21.62
CA LEU A 51 -3.14 3.00 21.51
C LEU A 51 -2.02 3.74 22.26
N GLU A 52 -1.49 3.17 23.35
CA GLU A 52 -0.38 3.77 24.09
C GLU A 52 0.88 3.80 23.21
N ASP A 53 1.25 2.65 22.63
CA ASP A 53 2.40 2.53 21.74
C ASP A 53 2.30 3.45 20.52
N LEU A 54 1.11 3.51 19.90
CA LEU A 54 0.87 4.39 18.75
C LEU A 54 0.99 5.86 19.13
N SER A 55 0.45 6.28 20.27
CA SER A 55 0.55 7.68 20.71
C SER A 55 2.00 8.11 20.95
N VAL A 56 2.82 7.19 21.48
CA VAL A 56 4.26 7.38 21.70
C VAL A 56 5.00 7.45 20.37
N TRP A 57 4.66 6.58 19.42
CA TRP A 57 5.23 6.61 18.08
C TRP A 57 4.91 7.92 17.35
N ILE A 58 3.65 8.40 17.41
CA ILE A 58 3.25 9.69 16.82
C ILE A 58 4.02 10.85 17.48
N ALA A 59 4.18 10.83 18.81
CA ALA A 59 4.97 11.83 19.53
C ALA A 59 6.44 11.86 19.06
N GLY A 60 7.05 10.69 18.89
CA GLY A 60 8.40 10.55 18.35
C GLY A 60 8.52 11.02 16.90
N ALA A 61 7.54 10.71 16.05
CA ALA A 61 7.52 11.14 14.66
C ALA A 61 7.38 12.67 14.53
N GLN A 62 6.59 13.30 15.41
CA GLN A 62 6.36 14.74 15.38
C GLN A 62 7.36 15.55 16.24
N GLY A 63 8.19 14.89 17.04
CA GLY A 63 9.13 15.55 17.96
C GLY A 63 8.46 16.34 19.09
N THR A 64 7.24 15.96 19.50
CA THR A 64 6.49 16.71 20.51
C THR A 64 5.53 15.86 21.32
N CYS A 65 5.35 16.20 22.60
CA CYS A 65 4.40 15.57 23.51
C CYS A 65 3.58 16.63 24.26
N PRO A 66 2.24 16.56 24.26
CA PRO A 66 1.44 15.60 23.50
C PRO A 66 1.55 15.84 21.99
N PRO A 67 1.46 14.78 21.15
CA PRO A 67 1.48 14.93 19.71
C PRO A 67 0.31 15.79 19.21
N ARG A 68 0.52 16.51 18.12
CA ARG A 68 -0.52 17.27 17.41
C ARG A 68 -1.47 16.32 16.66
N PRO A 69 -2.76 16.67 16.54
CA PRO A 69 -3.69 15.90 15.73
C PRO A 69 -3.24 15.72 14.28
N LEU A 70 -3.48 14.54 13.73
CA LEU A 70 -3.29 14.22 12.31
C LEU A 70 -4.47 14.80 11.53
N ARG A 71 -4.25 15.88 10.78
CA ARG A 71 -5.30 16.64 10.08
C ARG A 71 -5.19 16.57 8.56
N ARG A 72 -4.00 16.31 8.03
CA ARG A 72 -3.69 16.35 6.59
C ARG A 72 -3.17 15.00 6.14
N VAL A 73 -4.05 14.01 6.25
CA VAL A 73 -3.80 12.65 5.73
C VAL A 73 -3.87 12.69 4.19
N ARG A 74 -2.80 12.26 3.53
CA ARG A 74 -2.71 12.23 2.06
C ARG A 74 -2.55 10.79 1.58
N VAL A 75 -3.50 10.32 0.79
CA VAL A 75 -3.42 9.05 0.07
C VAL A 75 -2.76 9.29 -1.28
N VAL A 76 -1.76 8.49 -1.62
CA VAL A 76 -1.05 8.55 -2.90
C VAL A 76 -1.12 7.18 -3.56
N VAL A 77 -1.95 7.05 -4.59
CA VAL A 77 -2.09 5.83 -5.38
C VAL A 77 -1.12 5.88 -6.57
N ILE A 78 -0.11 5.02 -6.56
CA ILE A 78 0.86 4.92 -7.65
C ILE A 78 0.41 3.84 -8.64
N ALA A 79 0.17 4.25 -9.90
CA ALA A 79 -0.35 3.37 -10.93
C ALA A 79 0.73 2.95 -11.95
N GLY A 80 0.76 1.66 -12.28
CA GLY A 80 1.68 1.10 -13.27
C GLY A 80 1.25 -0.27 -13.78
N ASP A 81 1.31 -0.46 -15.10
CA ASP A 81 1.01 -1.76 -15.70
C ASP A 81 2.22 -2.69 -15.69
N HIS A 82 1.95 -3.99 -15.76
CA HIS A 82 2.98 -5.04 -15.72
C HIS A 82 2.79 -6.01 -16.87
N GLY A 83 3.82 -6.19 -17.70
CA GLY A 83 3.77 -7.11 -18.84
C GLY A 83 3.44 -8.54 -18.44
N ILE A 84 3.74 -8.94 -17.20
CA ILE A 84 3.41 -10.27 -16.67
C ILE A 84 1.90 -10.56 -16.63
N ALA A 85 1.05 -9.53 -16.63
CA ALA A 85 -0.40 -9.69 -16.72
C ALA A 85 -0.81 -10.49 -17.98
N THR A 86 -0.06 -10.36 -19.08
CA THR A 86 -0.28 -11.12 -20.34
C THR A 86 -0.06 -12.63 -20.19
N ALA A 87 0.48 -13.10 -19.07
CA ALA A 87 0.67 -14.51 -18.76
C ALA A 87 -0.54 -15.15 -18.05
N GLY A 88 -1.65 -14.42 -17.86
CA GLY A 88 -2.86 -14.96 -17.23
C GLY A 88 -2.75 -15.07 -15.71
N VAL A 89 -1.89 -14.26 -15.06
CA VAL A 89 -1.66 -14.28 -13.60
C VAL A 89 -2.70 -13.49 -12.79
N SER A 90 -3.65 -12.84 -13.47
CA SER A 90 -4.71 -12.02 -12.87
C SER A 90 -6.08 -12.48 -13.38
N ALA A 91 -7.13 -12.23 -12.58
CA ALA A 91 -8.50 -12.47 -13.00
C ALA A 91 -9.03 -11.41 -13.99
N PHE A 92 -8.37 -10.25 -14.04
CA PHE A 92 -8.76 -9.10 -14.86
C PHE A 92 -7.75 -8.83 -15.97
N PRO A 93 -8.18 -8.31 -17.12
CA PRO A 93 -7.29 -7.93 -18.21
C PRO A 93 -6.58 -6.59 -17.91
N SER A 94 -5.46 -6.31 -18.57
CA SER A 94 -4.58 -5.19 -18.23
C SER A 94 -5.23 -3.81 -18.38
N GLU A 95 -6.20 -3.67 -19.29
CA GLU A 95 -6.91 -2.40 -19.54
C GLU A 95 -7.65 -1.88 -18.29
N VAL A 96 -7.95 -2.76 -17.33
CA VAL A 96 -8.59 -2.39 -16.06
C VAL A 96 -7.73 -1.42 -15.25
N THR A 97 -6.40 -1.42 -15.39
CA THR A 97 -5.53 -0.43 -14.72
C THR A 97 -5.94 1.00 -15.10
N ALA A 98 -6.00 1.32 -16.39
CA ALA A 98 -6.38 2.66 -16.85
C ALA A 98 -7.83 3.02 -16.49
N GLN A 99 -8.75 2.06 -16.54
CA GLN A 99 -10.15 2.24 -16.15
C GLN A 99 -10.28 2.59 -14.66
N MET A 100 -9.54 1.90 -13.79
CA MET A 100 -9.52 2.20 -12.36
C MET A 100 -8.84 3.53 -12.07
N VAL A 101 -7.78 3.90 -12.79
CA VAL A 101 -7.18 5.24 -12.69
C VAL A 101 -8.20 6.34 -12.97
N ALA A 102 -9.01 6.18 -14.03
CA ALA A 102 -10.11 7.09 -14.31
C ALA A 102 -11.16 7.09 -13.19
N ASN A 103 -11.50 5.93 -12.63
CA ASN A 103 -12.45 5.81 -11.53
C ASN A 103 -11.95 6.50 -10.23
N PHE A 104 -10.66 6.38 -9.91
CA PHE A 104 -10.06 7.08 -8.78
C PHE A 104 -10.12 8.59 -8.97
N ALA A 105 -9.79 9.09 -10.17
CA ALA A 105 -9.86 10.50 -10.51
C ALA A 105 -11.30 11.04 -10.45
N ALA A 106 -12.29 10.23 -10.81
CA ALA A 106 -13.70 10.54 -10.68
C ALA A 106 -14.24 10.42 -9.24
N GLY A 107 -13.44 9.95 -8.28
CA GLY A 107 -13.85 9.82 -6.88
C GLY A 107 -14.73 8.60 -6.56
N GLY A 108 -14.80 7.63 -7.49
CA GLY A 108 -15.75 6.52 -7.46
C GLY A 108 -15.22 5.20 -6.86
N ALA A 109 -13.93 5.10 -6.55
CA ALA A 109 -13.36 3.87 -6.00
C ALA A 109 -13.50 3.77 -4.47
N ALA A 110 -13.23 2.58 -3.93
CA ALA A 110 -13.31 2.32 -2.49
C ALA A 110 -12.37 3.22 -1.68
N VAL A 111 -11.13 3.43 -2.14
CA VAL A 111 -10.19 4.37 -1.52
C VAL A 111 -10.75 5.79 -1.42
N ASN A 112 -11.48 6.27 -2.44
CA ASN A 112 -12.09 7.61 -2.40
C ASN A 112 -13.22 7.67 -1.36
N VAL A 113 -14.04 6.62 -1.26
CA VAL A 113 -15.12 6.54 -0.27
C VAL A 113 -14.56 6.56 1.15
N LEU A 114 -13.55 5.71 1.42
CA LEU A 114 -12.91 5.60 2.73
C LEU A 114 -12.12 6.86 3.10
N ALA A 115 -11.40 7.46 2.14
CA ALA A 115 -10.66 8.69 2.37
C ALA A 115 -11.57 9.82 2.86
N ARG A 116 -12.76 9.97 2.27
CA ARG A 116 -13.76 10.95 2.73
C ARG A 116 -14.21 10.71 4.18
N GLN A 117 -14.31 9.45 4.62
CA GLN A 117 -14.72 9.15 6.01
C GLN A 117 -13.70 9.61 7.05
N VAL A 118 -12.42 9.65 6.68
CA VAL A 118 -11.33 10.04 7.59
C VAL A 118 -10.76 11.43 7.28
N GLY A 119 -11.40 12.19 6.38
CA GLY A 119 -10.95 13.51 5.96
C GLY A 119 -9.64 13.52 5.18
N ALA A 120 -9.25 12.39 4.58
CA ALA A 120 -8.06 12.28 3.75
C ALA A 120 -8.33 12.73 2.30
N SER A 121 -7.31 13.27 1.63
CA SER A 121 -7.36 13.47 0.18
C SER A 121 -6.76 12.28 -0.56
N VAL A 122 -7.17 12.07 -1.81
CA VAL A 122 -6.61 11.04 -2.68
C VAL A 122 -5.96 11.70 -3.89
N ARG A 123 -4.70 11.37 -4.15
CA ARG A 123 -3.99 11.67 -5.38
C ARG A 123 -3.63 10.36 -6.07
N VAL A 124 -3.80 10.32 -7.39
CA VAL A 124 -3.42 9.18 -8.22
C VAL A 124 -2.32 9.66 -9.16
N VAL A 125 -1.28 8.86 -9.33
CA VAL A 125 -0.13 9.20 -10.16
C VAL A 125 0.15 8.06 -11.14
N ASP A 126 0.05 8.35 -12.43
CA ASP A 126 0.50 7.45 -13.50
C ASP A 126 2.02 7.48 -13.61
N VAL A 127 2.67 6.41 -13.16
CA VAL A 127 4.11 6.22 -13.31
C VAL A 127 4.42 5.32 -14.51
N ALA A 128 3.56 4.33 -14.80
CA ALA A 128 3.78 3.40 -15.91
C ALA A 128 2.53 2.70 -16.46
N VAL A 129 1.36 3.34 -16.45
CA VAL A 129 0.14 2.79 -17.08
C VAL A 129 0.40 2.60 -18.58
N ASP A 130 -0.11 1.55 -19.22
CA ASP A 130 0.15 1.27 -20.64
C ASP A 130 -0.85 2.00 -21.56
N THR A 131 -0.75 3.33 -21.61
CA THR A 131 -1.55 4.19 -22.49
C THR A 131 -0.67 5.14 -23.28
N PRO A 132 -1.09 5.65 -24.45
CA PRO A 132 -0.27 6.57 -25.25
C PRO A 132 0.08 7.89 -24.52
N VAL A 133 -0.83 8.36 -23.66
CA VAL A 133 -0.68 9.61 -22.88
C VAL A 133 -0.93 9.36 -21.39
N PRO A 134 -0.32 10.14 -20.48
CA PRO A 134 -0.55 9.98 -19.04
C PRO A 134 -2.03 10.04 -18.69
N THR A 135 -2.48 9.21 -17.75
CA THR A 135 -3.91 9.12 -17.37
C THR A 135 -4.32 9.97 -16.17
N THR A 136 -3.37 10.70 -15.55
CA THR A 136 -3.60 11.48 -14.34
C THR A 136 -3.23 12.95 -14.54
N ALA A 137 -3.72 13.83 -13.66
CA ALA A 137 -3.19 15.19 -13.54
C ALA A 137 -1.79 15.17 -12.87
N GLY A 138 -1.00 16.22 -13.06
CA GLY A 138 0.32 16.35 -12.44
C GLY A 138 0.34 17.33 -11.27
N GLY A 139 1.24 17.09 -10.30
CA GLY A 139 1.39 17.92 -9.10
C GLY A 139 0.36 17.61 -8.01
N ALA A 140 0.70 17.91 -6.76
CA ALA A 140 -0.22 17.77 -5.63
C ALA A 140 -1.43 18.73 -5.71
N ASP A 141 -1.25 19.86 -6.41
CA ASP A 141 -2.27 20.88 -6.65
C ASP A 141 -2.84 20.86 -8.09
N GLY A 142 -2.44 19.90 -8.92
CA GLY A 142 -2.87 19.80 -10.31
C GLY A 142 -2.14 20.75 -11.28
N SER A 143 -1.11 21.48 -10.83
CA SER A 143 -0.43 22.50 -11.65
C SER A 143 0.71 21.97 -12.52
N ALA A 144 1.23 20.77 -12.24
CA ALA A 144 2.38 20.23 -12.95
C ALA A 144 1.97 19.42 -14.19
N SER A 145 2.89 19.31 -15.14
CA SER A 145 2.73 18.40 -16.28
C SER A 145 2.74 16.94 -15.79
N PRO A 146 1.75 16.11 -16.18
CA PRO A 146 1.68 14.71 -15.75
C PRO A 146 2.79 13.84 -16.36
N GLU A 147 3.38 14.25 -17.48
CA GLU A 147 4.54 13.59 -18.10
C GLU A 147 5.75 13.54 -17.16
N ARG A 148 5.86 14.49 -16.23
CA ARG A 148 6.95 14.54 -15.24
C ARG A 148 7.04 13.29 -14.36
N TYR A 149 5.92 12.60 -14.14
CA TYR A 149 5.85 11.42 -13.27
C TYR A 149 5.95 10.10 -14.05
N ARG A 150 5.75 10.16 -15.37
CA ARG A 150 5.68 8.97 -16.20
C ARG A 150 7.07 8.50 -16.60
N VAL A 151 7.44 7.31 -16.13
CA VAL A 151 8.75 6.71 -16.39
C VAL A 151 8.75 5.95 -17.70
N ARG A 152 7.68 5.20 -17.97
CA ARG A 152 7.53 4.34 -19.15
C ARG A 152 6.06 3.97 -19.39
N ARG A 153 5.80 3.11 -20.36
CA ARG A 153 4.49 2.47 -20.59
C ARG A 153 4.59 0.98 -20.31
N GLY A 154 3.99 0.52 -19.22
CA GLY A 154 4.01 -0.88 -18.79
C GLY A 154 5.40 -1.42 -18.47
N SER A 155 5.58 -2.02 -17.29
CA SER A 155 6.81 -2.72 -16.94
C SER A 155 6.98 -3.99 -17.79
N GLY A 156 8.22 -4.46 -17.95
CA GLY A 156 8.52 -5.68 -18.71
C GLY A 156 7.91 -6.96 -18.14
N ARG A 157 7.89 -8.02 -18.94
CA ARG A 157 7.35 -9.33 -18.55
C ARG A 157 8.40 -10.09 -17.73
N ILE A 158 8.33 -9.97 -16.40
CA ILE A 158 9.40 -10.38 -15.46
C ILE A 158 9.79 -11.86 -15.48
N ASP A 159 8.97 -12.74 -16.03
CA ASP A 159 9.31 -14.16 -16.26
C ASP A 159 10.34 -14.33 -17.40
N ARG A 160 10.51 -13.31 -18.26
CA ARG A 160 11.33 -13.36 -19.49
C ARG A 160 12.34 -12.22 -19.61
N THR A 161 11.95 -10.99 -19.27
CA THR A 161 12.74 -9.77 -19.47
C THR A 161 12.75 -8.93 -18.20
N ASP A 162 13.71 -8.00 -18.08
CA ASP A 162 13.73 -7.10 -16.92
C ASP A 162 12.47 -6.24 -16.89
N ALA A 163 11.98 -5.95 -15.68
CA ALA A 163 10.86 -5.05 -15.48
C ALA A 163 11.19 -3.65 -16.01
N LEU A 164 12.41 -3.18 -15.71
CA LEU A 164 12.92 -1.83 -16.00
C LEU A 164 14.37 -1.89 -16.51
N THR A 165 14.78 -0.88 -17.27
CA THR A 165 16.21 -0.60 -17.48
C THR A 165 16.85 -0.03 -16.20
N ALA A 166 18.18 0.05 -16.15
CA ALA A 166 18.88 0.69 -15.03
C ALA A 166 18.45 2.16 -14.84
N ALA A 167 18.38 2.93 -15.92
CA ALA A 167 17.94 4.32 -15.86
C ALA A 167 16.46 4.45 -15.45
N GLU A 168 15.60 3.52 -15.87
CA GLU A 168 14.18 3.54 -15.52
C GLU A 168 13.91 3.21 -14.05
N VAL A 169 14.66 2.26 -13.44
CA VAL A 169 14.51 2.01 -12.00
C VAL A 169 14.97 3.21 -11.18
N ASP A 170 16.02 3.90 -11.64
CA ASP A 170 16.50 5.12 -11.00
C ASP A 170 15.50 6.26 -11.12
N ALA A 171 14.94 6.45 -12.31
CA ALA A 171 13.90 7.43 -12.57
C ALA A 171 12.63 7.15 -11.75
N ALA A 172 12.17 5.90 -11.69
CA ALA A 172 11.00 5.52 -10.91
C ALA A 172 11.20 5.78 -9.41
N PHE A 173 12.35 5.39 -8.87
CA PHE A 173 12.68 5.69 -7.47
C PHE A 173 12.73 7.20 -7.22
N ALA A 174 13.34 7.98 -8.11
CA ALA A 174 13.40 9.44 -8.01
C ALA A 174 12.00 10.09 -8.09
N VAL A 175 11.13 9.61 -8.97
CA VAL A 175 9.71 10.03 -9.06
C VAL A 175 8.98 9.76 -7.75
N GLY A 176 9.20 8.59 -7.14
CA GLY A 176 8.66 8.29 -5.81
C GLY A 176 9.04 9.33 -4.76
N ARG A 177 10.33 9.68 -4.70
CA ARG A 177 10.82 10.73 -3.79
C ARG A 177 10.18 12.09 -4.09
N LEU A 178 10.11 12.45 -5.37
CA LEU A 178 9.48 13.69 -5.80
C LEU A 178 8.01 13.77 -5.33
N ILE A 179 7.25 12.69 -5.50
CA ILE A 179 5.84 12.65 -5.07
C ILE A 179 5.74 12.85 -3.56
N ALA A 180 6.59 12.19 -2.76
CA ALA A 180 6.63 12.41 -1.32
C ALA A 180 6.94 13.87 -0.97
N ASP A 181 7.94 14.48 -1.62
CA ASP A 181 8.30 15.88 -1.39
C ASP A 181 7.11 16.80 -1.67
N GLU A 182 6.41 16.62 -2.79
CA GLU A 182 5.24 17.42 -3.15
C GLU A 182 4.10 17.30 -2.13
N GLU A 183 3.78 16.09 -1.66
CA GLU A 183 2.71 15.90 -0.66
C GLU A 183 3.09 16.52 0.69
N ILE A 184 4.34 16.38 1.09
CA ILE A 184 4.85 16.90 2.37
C ILE A 184 4.96 18.43 2.33
N ASP A 185 5.39 19.00 1.21
CA ASP A 185 5.43 20.46 1.01
C ASP A 185 4.00 21.05 0.93
N ALA A 186 3.03 20.29 0.40
CA ALA A 186 1.60 20.60 0.52
C ALA A 186 1.04 20.42 1.95
N GLY A 187 1.89 20.01 2.89
CA GLY A 187 1.63 19.95 4.32
C GLY A 187 1.04 18.63 4.80
N ALA A 188 1.30 17.50 4.13
CA ALA A 188 0.94 16.19 4.66
C ALA A 188 1.54 15.98 6.07
N ASP A 189 0.71 15.51 7.01
CA ASP A 189 1.17 15.08 8.34
C ASP A 189 1.10 13.55 8.53
N LEU A 190 0.50 12.85 7.57
CA LEU A 190 0.49 11.40 7.46
C LEU A 190 0.34 11.00 5.99
N LEU A 191 1.18 10.10 5.50
CA LEU A 191 1.05 9.52 4.16
C LEU A 191 0.41 8.14 4.20
N VAL A 192 -0.43 7.86 3.20
CA VAL A 192 -1.04 6.56 2.96
C VAL A 192 -0.74 6.15 1.51
N PRO A 193 0.38 5.46 1.25
CA PRO A 193 0.67 4.94 -0.07
C PRO A 193 -0.34 3.85 -0.44
N GLY A 194 -0.82 3.93 -1.67
CA GLY A 194 -1.63 2.95 -2.34
C GLY A 194 -1.05 2.67 -3.72
N GLU A 195 -1.67 1.75 -4.43
CA GLU A 195 -1.17 1.25 -5.71
C GLU A 195 -2.31 0.84 -6.61
N MET A 196 -2.04 0.78 -7.90
CA MET A 196 -2.94 0.20 -8.88
C MET A 196 -2.15 -0.39 -10.04
N GLY A 197 -2.30 -1.69 -10.29
CA GLY A 197 -1.69 -2.33 -11.44
C GLY A 197 -2.15 -3.76 -11.61
N ILE A 198 -2.75 -4.08 -12.75
CA ILE A 198 -3.14 -5.46 -13.01
C ILE A 198 -1.90 -6.35 -13.07
N GLY A 199 -1.94 -7.45 -12.30
CA GLY A 199 -0.87 -8.44 -12.22
C GLY A 199 0.25 -8.13 -11.21
N ASN A 200 0.23 -6.96 -10.55
CA ASN A 200 1.34 -6.47 -9.71
C ASN A 200 1.57 -7.27 -8.40
N THR A 201 0.62 -8.09 -7.96
CA THR A 201 0.85 -9.08 -6.88
C THR A 201 1.92 -10.11 -7.25
N THR A 202 2.16 -10.34 -8.55
CA THR A 202 3.20 -11.24 -9.06
C THR A 202 4.62 -10.68 -8.86
N PRO A 203 4.96 -9.46 -9.36
CA PRO A 203 6.24 -8.83 -9.05
C PRO A 203 6.42 -8.57 -7.55
N ALA A 204 5.37 -8.19 -6.82
CA ALA A 204 5.47 -8.02 -5.37
C ALA A 204 5.93 -9.32 -4.68
N ALA A 205 5.33 -10.46 -5.01
CA ALA A 205 5.74 -11.76 -4.48
C ALA A 205 7.16 -12.15 -4.93
N ALA A 206 7.54 -11.88 -6.18
CA ALA A 206 8.88 -12.18 -6.69
C ALA A 206 9.97 -11.34 -6.01
N VAL A 207 9.70 -10.05 -5.76
CA VAL A 207 10.59 -9.16 -5.00
C VAL A 207 10.76 -9.66 -3.57
N VAL A 208 9.66 -9.94 -2.87
CA VAL A 208 9.71 -10.44 -1.48
C VAL A 208 10.44 -11.77 -1.40
N GLY A 209 10.12 -12.73 -2.27
CA GLY A 209 10.76 -14.04 -2.29
C GLY A 209 12.25 -13.95 -2.57
N THR A 210 12.67 -13.05 -3.45
CA THR A 210 14.10 -12.85 -3.76
C THR A 210 14.84 -12.19 -2.60
N LEU A 211 14.28 -11.13 -2.02
CA LEU A 211 14.95 -10.35 -0.96
C LEU A 211 15.00 -11.07 0.39
N LEU A 212 14.03 -11.94 0.68
CA LEU A 212 13.97 -12.72 1.91
C LEU A 212 14.48 -14.16 1.75
N ASP A 213 15.01 -14.52 0.57
CA ASP A 213 15.44 -15.89 0.20
C ASP A 213 14.39 -16.96 0.56
N ARG A 214 13.17 -16.77 0.05
CA ARG A 214 12.03 -17.68 0.25
C ARG A 214 11.70 -18.42 -1.03
N GLU A 215 10.95 -19.51 -0.90
CA GLU A 215 10.50 -20.26 -2.06
C GLU A 215 9.25 -19.62 -2.68
N PRO A 216 9.05 -19.73 -4.02
CA PRO A 216 7.88 -19.16 -4.71
C PRO A 216 6.54 -19.57 -4.09
N ILE A 217 6.46 -20.80 -3.57
CA ILE A 217 5.26 -21.36 -2.94
C ILE A 217 4.88 -20.66 -1.64
N GLU A 218 5.84 -20.03 -0.96
CA GLU A 218 5.63 -19.37 0.33
C GLU A 218 5.11 -17.93 0.17
N VAL A 219 5.34 -17.33 -0.99
CA VAL A 219 5.03 -15.92 -1.29
C VAL A 219 3.80 -15.75 -2.19
N VAL A 220 3.42 -16.77 -2.96
CA VAL A 220 2.33 -16.69 -3.92
C VAL A 220 0.95 -16.66 -3.24
N GLY A 221 0.21 -15.58 -3.46
CA GLY A 221 -1.20 -15.45 -3.07
C GLY A 221 -2.17 -15.51 -4.26
N ARG A 222 -3.47 -15.49 -3.97
CA ARG A 222 -4.53 -15.50 -5.00
C ARG A 222 -4.86 -14.12 -5.57
N GLY A 223 -4.32 -13.05 -5.00
CA GLY A 223 -4.52 -11.66 -5.42
C GLY A 223 -5.99 -11.32 -5.66
N THR A 224 -6.34 -11.11 -6.93
CA THR A 224 -7.68 -10.77 -7.40
C THR A 224 -8.71 -11.91 -7.23
N GLY A 225 -8.36 -13.03 -6.58
CA GLY A 225 -9.24 -14.17 -6.35
C GLY A 225 -9.14 -15.23 -7.44
N ILE A 226 -7.94 -15.48 -7.97
CA ILE A 226 -7.70 -16.46 -9.04
C ILE A 226 -7.93 -17.91 -8.56
N ASP A 227 -8.32 -18.78 -9.49
CA ASP A 227 -8.46 -20.23 -9.30
C ASP A 227 -7.10 -20.94 -9.23
N ASP A 228 -7.13 -22.27 -9.04
CA ASP A 228 -5.93 -23.08 -8.86
C ASP A 228 -5.07 -23.16 -10.13
N GLU A 229 -5.70 -23.19 -11.31
CA GLU A 229 -4.99 -23.23 -12.60
C GLU A 229 -4.19 -21.95 -12.81
N ARG A 230 -4.83 -20.78 -12.63
CA ARG A 230 -4.14 -19.48 -12.70
C ARG A 230 -3.12 -19.31 -11.59
N TRP A 231 -3.39 -19.84 -10.41
CA TRP A 231 -2.42 -19.83 -9.31
C TRP A 231 -1.17 -20.65 -9.66
N MET A 232 -1.28 -21.78 -10.35
CA MET A 232 -0.14 -22.55 -10.85
C MET A 232 0.68 -21.76 -11.87
N LEU A 233 0.01 -21.08 -12.81
CA LEU A 233 0.66 -20.19 -13.79
C LEU A 233 1.41 -19.05 -13.09
N LYS A 234 0.76 -18.40 -12.11
CA LYS A 234 1.36 -17.33 -11.30
C LYS A 234 2.58 -17.84 -10.53
N THR A 235 2.50 -19.03 -9.95
CA THR A 235 3.63 -19.64 -9.21
C THR A 235 4.83 -19.89 -10.13
N ALA A 236 4.61 -20.40 -11.34
CA ALA A 236 5.67 -20.59 -12.33
C ALA A 236 6.31 -19.26 -12.76
N ALA A 237 5.49 -18.24 -12.99
CA ALA A 237 5.96 -16.88 -13.31
C ALA A 237 6.82 -16.29 -12.19
N ILE A 238 6.39 -16.41 -10.93
CA ILE A 238 7.14 -15.96 -9.75
C ILE A 238 8.48 -16.68 -9.67
N ARG A 239 8.49 -18.02 -9.79
CA ARG A 239 9.72 -18.83 -9.80
C ARG A 239 10.71 -18.34 -10.85
N ASP A 240 10.24 -18.13 -12.08
CA ASP A 240 11.11 -17.73 -13.19
C ASP A 240 11.63 -16.30 -13.02
N ALA A 241 10.82 -15.37 -12.50
CA ALA A 241 11.26 -14.04 -12.14
C ALA A 241 12.31 -14.05 -11.00
N MET A 242 12.08 -14.84 -9.94
CA MET A 242 13.01 -15.01 -8.82
C MET A 242 14.33 -15.62 -9.27
N ARG A 243 14.32 -16.60 -10.19
CA ARG A 243 15.54 -17.15 -10.78
C ARG A 243 16.38 -16.05 -11.47
N ARG A 244 15.72 -15.15 -12.20
CA ARG A 244 16.39 -14.03 -12.89
C ARG A 244 16.90 -12.97 -11.92
N ALA A 245 16.19 -12.73 -10.82
CA ALA A 245 16.55 -11.72 -9.82
C ALA A 245 17.55 -12.21 -8.76
N ARG A 246 17.69 -13.52 -8.54
CA ARG A 246 18.58 -14.13 -7.52
C ARG A 246 20.03 -13.60 -7.56
N PRO A 247 20.69 -13.37 -8.72
CA PRO A 247 22.03 -12.78 -8.76
C PRO A 247 22.13 -11.38 -8.14
N TYR A 248 21.00 -10.69 -7.97
CA TYR A 248 20.89 -9.33 -7.47
C TYR A 248 20.29 -9.25 -6.06
N ALA A 249 20.08 -10.37 -5.35
CA ALA A 249 19.38 -10.40 -4.07
C ALA A 249 19.97 -9.46 -3.00
N GLY A 250 21.28 -9.18 -3.06
CA GLY A 250 21.95 -8.22 -2.18
C GLY A 250 21.76 -6.74 -2.55
N ASN A 251 21.01 -6.41 -3.60
CA ASN A 251 20.76 -5.05 -4.06
C ASN A 251 19.28 -4.88 -4.42
N ALA A 252 18.50 -4.33 -3.48
CA ALA A 252 17.05 -4.20 -3.61
C ALA A 252 16.61 -3.39 -4.84
N ARG A 253 17.37 -2.35 -5.21
CA ARG A 253 17.10 -1.54 -6.41
C ARG A 253 17.26 -2.37 -7.69
N SER A 254 18.26 -3.25 -7.73
CA SER A 254 18.46 -4.19 -8.83
C SER A 254 17.40 -5.29 -8.87
N VAL A 255 16.89 -5.74 -7.73
CA VAL A 255 15.76 -6.67 -7.68
C VAL A 255 14.49 -6.01 -8.22
N LEU A 256 14.20 -4.76 -7.83
CA LEU A 256 13.09 -3.98 -8.38
C LEU A 256 13.19 -3.80 -9.90
N ARG A 257 14.41 -3.56 -10.41
CA ARG A 257 14.71 -3.47 -11.84
C ARG A 257 14.39 -4.76 -12.60
N VAL A 258 14.75 -5.92 -12.05
CA VAL A 258 14.65 -7.21 -12.75
C VAL A 258 13.27 -7.84 -12.61
N ALA A 259 12.72 -7.86 -11.40
CA ALA A 259 11.51 -8.60 -11.04
C ALA A 259 10.42 -7.77 -10.34
N GLY A 260 10.62 -6.46 -10.21
CA GLY A 260 9.61 -5.53 -9.68
C GLY A 260 8.80 -4.87 -10.80
N GLY A 261 8.70 -3.54 -10.71
CA GLY A 261 8.01 -2.68 -11.66
C GLY A 261 8.19 -1.21 -11.30
N ALA A 262 7.78 -0.31 -12.20
CA ALA A 262 7.95 1.12 -11.99
C ALA A 262 7.15 1.64 -10.78
N ASP A 263 5.95 1.09 -10.55
CA ASP A 263 5.10 1.38 -9.38
C ASP A 263 5.78 0.99 -8.06
N LEU A 264 6.32 -0.23 -7.96
CA LEU A 264 7.06 -0.72 -6.79
C LEU A 264 8.31 0.11 -6.52
N ALA A 265 9.06 0.49 -7.57
CA ALA A 265 10.24 1.33 -7.43
C ALA A 265 9.89 2.76 -6.97
N ALA A 266 8.81 3.34 -7.49
CA ALA A 266 8.30 4.63 -7.05
C ALA A 266 7.74 4.57 -5.61
N LEU A 267 7.02 3.52 -5.23
CA LEU A 267 6.59 3.32 -3.84
C LEU A 267 7.78 3.23 -2.89
N ALA A 268 8.85 2.51 -3.27
CA ALA A 268 10.06 2.43 -2.46
C ALA A 268 10.72 3.81 -2.30
N GLY A 269 10.79 4.59 -3.38
CA GLY A 269 11.29 5.98 -3.34
C GLY A 269 10.45 6.89 -2.44
N LEU A 270 9.13 6.79 -2.52
CA LEU A 270 8.19 7.53 -1.68
C LEU A 270 8.39 7.20 -0.20
N LEU A 271 8.49 5.92 0.13
CA LEU A 271 8.66 5.45 1.51
C LEU A 271 9.99 5.87 2.13
N VAL A 272 11.09 5.79 1.37
CA VAL A 272 12.39 6.29 1.81
C VAL A 272 12.33 7.81 2.05
N GLN A 273 11.77 8.55 1.09
CA GLN A 273 11.71 10.00 1.20
C GLN A 273 10.81 10.46 2.35
N ALA A 274 9.70 9.77 2.62
CA ALA A 274 8.86 10.05 3.77
C ALA A 274 9.66 9.98 5.09
N GLY A 275 10.50 8.95 5.26
CA GLY A 275 11.40 8.84 6.41
C GLY A 275 12.44 9.97 6.46
N VAL A 276 13.11 10.26 5.34
CA VAL A 276 14.09 11.38 5.23
C VAL A 276 13.45 12.72 5.62
N ARG A 277 12.20 12.93 5.22
CA ARG A 277 11.42 14.14 5.47
C ARG A 277 10.69 14.13 6.82
N ARG A 278 10.87 13.09 7.64
CA ARG A 278 10.25 12.93 8.96
C ARG A 278 8.72 12.92 8.92
N THR A 279 8.15 12.22 7.93
CA THR A 279 6.70 12.10 7.78
C THR A 279 6.26 10.66 8.02
N PRO A 280 5.34 10.42 8.97
CA PRO A 280 4.84 9.08 9.26
C PRO A 280 4.03 8.51 8.09
N VAL A 281 4.05 7.18 7.96
CA VAL A 281 3.35 6.44 6.89
C VAL A 281 2.53 5.28 7.47
N VAL A 282 1.34 5.06 6.90
CA VAL A 282 0.56 3.83 7.14
C VAL A 282 0.65 2.93 5.92
N LEU A 283 1.28 1.76 6.06
CA LEU A 283 1.41 0.77 5.01
C LEU A 283 0.09 0.03 4.80
N ASP A 284 -0.23 -0.27 3.54
CA ASP A 284 -1.43 -1.01 3.16
C ASP A 284 -1.12 -2.50 2.89
N GLY A 285 -1.53 -3.04 1.73
CA GLY A 285 -1.39 -4.45 1.38
C GLY A 285 0.00 -4.86 0.91
N VAL A 286 0.06 -6.05 0.31
CA VAL A 286 1.32 -6.73 -0.03
C VAL A 286 2.22 -5.96 -1.00
N ILE A 287 1.66 -5.19 -1.94
CA ILE A 287 2.45 -4.44 -2.92
C ILE A 287 3.22 -3.30 -2.21
N VAL A 288 2.51 -2.52 -1.38
CA VAL A 288 3.13 -1.46 -0.56
C VAL A 288 4.15 -2.06 0.40
N CYS A 289 3.84 -3.20 1.04
CA CYS A 289 4.81 -3.89 1.88
C CYS A 289 6.03 -4.39 1.11
N ALA A 290 5.89 -4.94 -0.10
CA ALA A 290 7.04 -5.34 -0.93
C ALA A 290 7.94 -4.15 -1.27
N ALA A 291 7.36 -2.99 -1.57
CA ALA A 291 8.11 -1.75 -1.74
C ALA A 291 8.75 -1.26 -0.43
N ALA A 292 8.07 -1.44 0.72
CA ALA A 292 8.61 -1.12 2.05
C ALA A 292 9.82 -1.97 2.42
N LEU A 293 9.79 -3.27 2.08
CA LEU A 293 10.96 -4.15 2.24
C LEU A 293 12.15 -3.64 1.43
N ALA A 294 11.93 -3.30 0.16
CA ALA A 294 12.98 -2.75 -0.68
C ALA A 294 13.48 -1.39 -0.16
N ALA A 295 12.58 -0.53 0.31
CA ALA A 295 12.91 0.76 0.91
C ALA A 295 13.78 0.62 2.16
N GLU A 296 13.46 -0.30 3.08
CA GLU A 296 14.27 -0.55 4.28
C GLU A 296 15.67 -1.09 3.93
N MET A 297 15.77 -1.93 2.90
CA MET A 297 17.08 -2.40 2.42
C MET A 297 17.90 -1.31 1.73
N ILE A 298 17.25 -0.33 1.08
CA ILE A 298 17.89 0.82 0.43
C ILE A 298 18.31 1.88 1.45
N ALA A 299 17.46 2.13 2.47
CA ALA A 299 17.67 3.15 3.49
C ALA A 299 17.33 2.55 4.87
N PRO A 300 18.27 1.82 5.50
CA PRO A 300 18.04 1.18 6.79
C PRO A 300 17.57 2.16 7.86
N GLY A 301 16.53 1.78 8.60
CA GLY A 301 15.87 2.62 9.59
C GLY A 301 14.62 3.34 9.09
N ALA A 302 14.33 3.31 7.79
CA ALA A 302 13.09 3.86 7.22
C ALA A 302 11.84 3.25 7.88
N LYS A 303 11.88 1.96 8.24
CA LYS A 303 10.78 1.27 8.90
C LYS A 303 10.29 1.88 10.21
N ARG A 304 11.11 2.68 10.89
CA ARG A 304 10.72 3.38 12.13
C ARG A 304 9.64 4.43 11.87
N TRP A 305 9.52 4.90 10.64
CA TRP A 305 8.52 5.89 10.21
C TRP A 305 7.21 5.26 9.74
N TRP A 306 7.06 3.94 9.84
CA TRP A 306 5.92 3.23 9.29
C TRP A 306 5.15 2.46 10.37
N VAL A 307 3.84 2.39 10.20
CA VAL A 307 2.97 1.41 10.86
C VAL A 307 2.24 0.59 9.79
N ALA A 308 1.91 -0.66 10.10
CA ALA A 308 1.15 -1.51 9.19
C ALA A 308 -0.36 -1.35 9.44
N GLY A 309 -1.12 -0.90 8.45
CA GLY A 309 -2.55 -0.64 8.59
C GLY A 309 -3.37 -1.92 8.71
N THR A 310 -3.19 -2.87 7.79
CA THR A 310 -3.98 -4.10 7.76
C THR A 310 -3.17 -5.36 7.47
N ARG A 311 -3.65 -6.49 8.01
CA ARG A 311 -3.26 -7.82 7.58
C ARG A 311 -3.98 -8.15 6.28
N SER A 312 -3.19 -8.32 5.23
CA SER A 312 -3.62 -8.82 3.93
C SER A 312 -3.70 -10.33 3.93
N THR A 313 -4.58 -10.88 3.09
CA THR A 313 -4.64 -12.33 2.84
C THR A 313 -3.51 -12.84 1.95
N GLU A 314 -2.67 -11.96 1.39
CA GLU A 314 -1.54 -12.34 0.54
C GLU A 314 -0.35 -12.84 1.40
N PRO A 315 0.14 -14.09 1.22
CA PRO A 315 1.15 -14.70 2.09
C PRO A 315 2.45 -13.91 2.23
N ALA A 316 2.91 -13.30 1.14
CA ALA A 316 4.14 -12.51 1.13
C ALA A 316 4.11 -11.31 2.11
N GLN A 317 2.93 -10.74 2.39
CA GLN A 317 2.86 -9.59 3.28
C GLN A 317 3.29 -9.96 4.71
N ARG A 318 2.84 -11.12 5.22
CA ARG A 318 3.24 -11.60 6.55
C ARG A 318 4.75 -11.70 6.68
N LEU A 319 5.42 -12.27 5.68
CA LEU A 319 6.88 -12.42 5.66
C LEU A 319 7.60 -11.07 5.71
N VAL A 320 7.08 -10.08 4.99
CA VAL A 320 7.60 -8.71 5.04
C VAL A 320 7.41 -8.10 6.43
N LEU A 321 6.20 -8.19 6.97
CA LEU A 321 5.86 -7.60 8.26
C LEU A 321 6.69 -8.20 9.40
N ASP A 322 6.89 -9.53 9.39
CA ASP A 322 7.77 -10.23 10.32
C ASP A 322 9.22 -9.73 10.21
N HIS A 323 9.73 -9.57 8.98
CA HIS A 323 11.08 -9.04 8.75
C HIS A 323 11.24 -7.59 9.21
N LEU A 324 10.23 -6.75 8.98
CA LEU A 324 10.24 -5.36 9.41
C LEU A 324 10.01 -5.23 10.92
N GLY A 325 9.41 -6.22 11.57
CA GLY A 325 8.97 -6.16 12.97
C GLY A 325 7.73 -5.27 13.14
N LEU A 326 6.83 -5.26 12.15
CA LEU A 326 5.62 -4.46 12.14
C LEU A 326 4.39 -5.35 12.32
N GLU A 327 3.63 -5.10 13.38
CA GLU A 327 2.35 -5.78 13.61
C GLU A 327 1.19 -4.93 13.04
N PRO A 328 0.34 -5.50 12.16
CA PRO A 328 -0.83 -4.82 11.60
C PRO A 328 -1.82 -4.32 12.67
N LEU A 329 -2.39 -3.15 12.43
CA LEU A 329 -3.40 -2.56 13.31
C LEU A 329 -4.76 -3.25 13.18
N LEU A 330 -5.09 -3.75 11.99
CA LEU A 330 -6.38 -4.37 11.70
C LEU A 330 -6.22 -5.71 11.00
N ASP A 331 -7.10 -6.65 11.34
CA ASP A 331 -7.30 -7.88 10.58
C ASP A 331 -8.76 -7.95 10.12
N ALA A 332 -9.02 -7.52 8.90
CA ALA A 332 -10.35 -7.44 8.30
C ALA A 332 -10.47 -8.32 7.04
N GLY A 333 -9.50 -9.19 6.78
CA GLY A 333 -9.46 -10.02 5.56
C GLY A 333 -9.39 -9.22 4.27
N LEU A 334 -8.81 -8.01 4.30
CA LEU A 334 -8.75 -7.11 3.15
C LEU A 334 -7.67 -7.56 2.16
N ARG A 335 -7.98 -7.40 0.87
CA ARG A 335 -7.06 -7.72 -0.24
C ARG A 335 -7.29 -6.87 -1.49
N LEU A 336 -7.99 -5.75 -1.35
CA LEU A 336 -8.24 -4.84 -2.46
C LEU A 336 -6.97 -4.06 -2.83
N GLY A 337 -6.23 -3.59 -1.83
CA GLY A 337 -5.10 -2.69 -2.05
C GLY A 337 -5.54 -1.23 -2.06
N GLU A 338 -4.92 -0.44 -2.94
CA GLU A 338 -5.27 0.98 -3.19
C GLU A 338 -5.09 1.93 -1.98
N GLY A 339 -4.59 1.45 -0.83
CA GLY A 339 -4.52 2.23 0.42
C GLY A 339 -5.74 2.05 1.34
N THR A 340 -6.66 1.15 1.00
CA THR A 340 -7.94 1.00 1.71
C THR A 340 -7.82 0.48 3.14
N GLY A 341 -6.95 -0.50 3.39
CA GLY A 341 -6.70 -1.04 4.72
C GLY A 341 -5.93 -0.05 5.61
N ALA A 342 -4.99 0.67 5.02
CA ALA A 342 -4.28 1.76 5.68
C ALA A 342 -5.24 2.88 6.11
N LEU A 343 -6.17 3.30 5.26
CA LEU A 343 -7.19 4.29 5.59
C LEU A 343 -8.09 3.86 6.76
N LEU A 344 -8.47 2.59 6.82
CA LEU A 344 -9.27 2.06 7.93
C LEU A 344 -8.53 2.07 9.27
N ALA A 345 -7.19 2.07 9.26
CA ALA A 345 -6.39 2.16 10.46
C ALA A 345 -6.16 3.60 10.95
N VAL A 346 -6.40 4.61 10.11
CA VAL A 346 -6.23 6.04 10.47
C VAL A 346 -7.05 6.45 11.69
N PRO A 347 -8.33 6.06 11.86
CA PRO A 347 -9.10 6.38 13.08
C PRO A 347 -8.44 5.87 14.37
N MET A 348 -7.74 4.73 14.32
CA MET A 348 -7.01 4.19 15.48
C MET A 348 -5.81 5.08 15.84
N LEU A 349 -5.08 5.60 14.85
CA LEU A 349 -4.00 6.56 15.04
C LEU A 349 -4.52 7.88 15.61
N THR A 350 -5.63 8.39 15.08
CA THR A 350 -6.28 9.60 15.60
C THR A 350 -6.75 9.40 17.04
N ALA A 351 -7.33 8.25 17.37
CA ALA A 351 -7.73 7.93 18.74
C ALA A 351 -6.52 7.81 19.69
N ALA A 352 -5.42 7.20 19.25
CA ALA A 352 -4.18 7.11 20.03
C ALA A 352 -3.62 8.50 20.33
N GLN A 353 -3.54 9.38 19.32
CA GLN A 353 -3.12 10.76 19.50
C GLN A 353 -4.04 11.51 20.47
N ALA A 354 -5.36 11.46 20.26
CA ALA A 354 -6.35 12.21 21.03
C ALA A 354 -6.39 11.74 22.49
N THR A 355 -6.36 10.44 22.75
CA THR A 355 -6.36 9.90 24.12
C THR A 355 -5.13 10.34 24.90
N LEU A 356 -3.95 10.36 24.29
CA LEU A 356 -2.76 10.91 24.94
C LEU A 356 -2.89 12.44 25.16
N ALA A 357 -3.42 13.18 24.20
CA ALA A 357 -3.51 14.63 24.30
C ALA A 357 -4.57 15.11 25.30
N GLU A 358 -5.74 14.46 25.34
CA GLU A 358 -6.96 15.02 25.92
C GLU A 358 -7.42 14.33 27.21
N MET A 359 -7.02 13.08 27.46
CA MET A 359 -7.40 12.42 28.72
C MET A 359 -6.84 13.18 29.93
N ALA A 360 -7.66 13.30 30.96
CA ALA A 360 -7.25 13.85 32.24
C ALA A 360 -6.24 12.92 32.93
N THR A 361 -5.26 13.52 33.60
CA THR A 361 -4.40 12.82 34.57
C THR A 361 -5.14 12.57 35.88
N PHE A 362 -4.64 11.62 36.70
CA PHE A 362 -5.20 11.35 38.04
C PHE A 362 -5.33 12.63 38.87
N ASP A 363 -4.31 13.47 38.86
CA ASP A 363 -4.28 14.76 39.56
C ASP A 363 -5.38 15.71 39.07
N GLN A 364 -5.55 15.83 37.75
CA GLN A 364 -6.59 16.67 37.15
C GLN A 364 -8.00 16.16 37.43
N ALA A 365 -8.18 14.85 37.50
CA ALA A 365 -9.46 14.22 37.77
C ALA A 365 -9.81 14.16 39.27
N GLY A 366 -8.87 14.49 40.16
CA GLY A 366 -9.03 14.34 41.61
C GLY A 366 -9.20 12.88 42.05
N VAL A 367 -8.69 11.94 41.25
CA VAL A 367 -8.74 10.51 41.54
C VAL A 367 -7.47 10.12 42.28
N SER A 368 -7.59 9.54 43.47
CA SER A 368 -6.45 9.06 44.23
C SER A 368 -5.63 8.07 43.40
N ALA A 369 -4.36 8.39 43.16
CA ALA A 369 -3.43 7.45 42.56
C ALA A 369 -3.25 6.23 43.50
N LYS A 370 -3.12 5.03 42.92
CA LYS A 370 -2.76 3.84 43.70
C LYS A 370 -1.34 4.05 44.26
N GLU A 371 -1.14 3.85 45.56
CA GLU A 371 0.20 3.83 46.15
C GLU A 371 1.07 2.79 45.42
N PRO A 372 2.33 3.13 45.07
CA PRO A 372 3.25 2.14 44.52
C PRO A 372 3.38 0.99 45.53
N ALA A 373 3.18 -0.23 45.05
CA ALA A 373 3.34 -1.41 45.89
C ALA A 373 4.74 -1.39 46.51
N ALA A 374 4.82 -1.46 47.84
CA ALA A 374 6.09 -1.55 48.54
C ALA A 374 6.89 -2.74 48.00
N PRO A 375 8.21 -2.62 47.82
CA PRO A 375 9.03 -3.77 47.46
C PRO A 375 8.86 -4.84 48.54
N ASP A 376 8.51 -6.04 48.09
CA ASP A 376 8.31 -7.22 48.95
C ASP A 376 9.56 -7.41 49.81
N THR A 377 9.44 -7.11 51.10
CA THR A 377 10.49 -7.30 52.09
C THR A 377 9.99 -8.31 53.12
N ALA A 378 10.06 -9.58 52.74
CA ALA A 378 10.09 -10.74 53.61
C ALA A 378 10.78 -11.86 52.80
N ASP A 379 11.79 -12.58 53.27
CA ASP A 379 11.98 -13.10 54.62
C ASP A 379 13.47 -13.45 54.82
N THR A 380 14.08 -12.96 55.90
CA THR A 380 15.42 -13.37 56.34
C THR A 380 15.37 -13.75 57.81
N THR A 381 15.06 -15.01 58.08
CA THR A 381 15.34 -15.84 59.28
C THR A 381 14.92 -17.26 58.89
N ASP A 382 15.65 -18.37 58.99
CA ASP A 382 16.76 -18.79 59.85
C ASP A 382 17.54 -19.94 59.17
N THR A 383 18.85 -19.97 59.48
CA THR A 383 19.84 -21.06 59.56
C THR A 383 19.57 -22.49 59.03
N GLU A 384 20.51 -22.93 58.18
CA GLU A 384 20.99 -24.28 57.78
C GLU A 384 21.29 -25.30 58.92
N PRO A 385 21.68 -26.60 58.68
CA PRO A 385 22.24 -27.19 57.43
C PRO A 385 21.77 -28.61 57.04
N GLY A 386 22.04 -29.01 55.79
CA GLY A 386 22.14 -30.42 55.39
C GLY A 386 22.19 -30.66 53.89
N ASP A 387 23.40 -30.71 53.32
CA ASP A 387 23.64 -31.29 51.98
C ASP A 387 23.44 -32.81 52.00
N PRO A 388 22.89 -33.40 50.92
CA PRO A 388 23.80 -33.96 49.92
C PRO A 388 23.41 -33.71 48.45
N GLU A 389 24.44 -33.87 47.63
CA GLU A 389 24.68 -33.64 46.20
C GLU A 389 23.87 -34.56 45.22
N PRO A 390 24.08 -34.51 43.87
CA PRO A 390 23.14 -33.98 42.88
C PRO A 390 22.44 -35.05 42.00
N GLY A 391 21.15 -34.85 41.72
CA GLY A 391 20.35 -35.68 40.80
C GLY A 391 20.09 -35.02 39.44
N ALA A 392 20.29 -35.78 38.37
CA ALA A 392 20.23 -35.45 36.94
C ALA A 392 18.99 -34.65 36.44
N PRO A 393 19.09 -33.96 35.27
CA PRO A 393 18.04 -33.08 34.77
C PRO A 393 16.79 -33.86 34.31
N GLY A 394 15.66 -33.54 34.93
CA GLY A 394 14.34 -34.01 34.51
C GLY A 394 13.91 -33.39 33.20
N SER A 395 13.56 -34.24 32.24
CA SER A 395 12.93 -33.91 30.96
C SER A 395 11.55 -33.29 31.17
N TYR A 396 11.32 -32.12 30.59
CA TYR A 396 10.00 -31.51 30.44
C TYR A 396 9.25 -32.20 29.29
N GLU A 397 8.16 -32.92 29.61
CA GLU A 397 7.17 -33.38 28.63
C GLU A 397 6.05 -32.33 28.49
N PRO A 398 5.69 -31.90 27.26
CA PRO A 398 4.49 -31.12 27.03
C PRO A 398 3.22 -32.02 27.08
N PRO A 399 2.06 -31.49 27.48
CA PRO A 399 0.84 -32.29 27.62
C PRO A 399 0.31 -32.80 26.27
N ALA A 400 -0.08 -34.08 26.26
CA ALA A 400 -0.65 -34.78 25.12
C ALA A 400 -2.04 -34.24 24.74
N VAL A 401 -2.22 -33.92 23.45
CA VAL A 401 -3.53 -33.67 22.84
C VAL A 401 -4.06 -35.02 22.34
N GLY A 402 -5.13 -35.52 22.96
CA GLY A 402 -5.82 -36.75 22.55
C GLY A 402 -6.58 -36.58 21.21
N PRO A 403 -6.77 -37.66 20.44
CA PRO A 403 -7.38 -37.58 19.11
C PRO A 403 -8.91 -37.42 19.21
N ALA A 404 -9.45 -36.38 18.58
CA ALA A 404 -10.89 -36.26 18.37
C ALA A 404 -11.32 -37.19 17.23
N ALA A 405 -12.24 -38.09 17.54
CA ALA A 405 -12.78 -39.11 16.66
C ALA A 405 -13.61 -38.50 15.51
N LEU A 406 -13.33 -38.96 14.29
CA LEU A 406 -14.19 -38.80 13.12
C LEU A 406 -15.35 -39.79 13.17
N GLY A 407 -16.58 -39.29 13.04
CA GLY A 407 -17.79 -40.06 12.80
C GLY A 407 -18.78 -39.25 11.94
N PRO A 408 -19.49 -39.86 10.98
CA PRO A 408 -20.06 -39.14 9.84
C PRO A 408 -21.54 -38.79 10.06
N THR A 409 -21.97 -37.64 9.56
CA THR A 409 -23.39 -37.39 9.25
C THR A 409 -23.51 -36.52 8.01
N GLY A 410 -24.02 -37.11 6.94
CA GLY A 410 -24.60 -36.36 5.83
C GLY A 410 -26.01 -35.90 6.19
N SER A 411 -26.36 -34.69 5.74
CA SER A 411 -27.72 -34.31 5.34
C SER A 411 -27.63 -32.91 4.73
N GLY A 412 -28.08 -32.79 3.48
CA GLY A 412 -28.03 -31.54 2.74
C GLY A 412 -28.94 -30.44 3.27
N MET A 413 -28.69 -29.22 2.83
CA MET A 413 -29.62 -28.10 2.83
C MET A 413 -29.31 -27.17 1.63
N PRO A 414 -30.30 -26.37 1.18
CA PRO A 414 -30.54 -26.05 -0.22
C PRO A 414 -29.87 -24.75 -0.70
N GLY A 415 -29.90 -24.58 -2.03
CA GLY A 415 -29.34 -23.44 -2.75
C GLY A 415 -29.93 -22.10 -2.34
N LEU A 416 -29.04 -21.09 -2.33
CA LEU A 416 -29.40 -19.68 -2.24
C LEU A 416 -29.17 -19.03 -3.61
N ASP A 417 -30.27 -18.49 -4.09
CA ASP A 417 -30.50 -17.71 -5.29
C ASP A 417 -29.71 -16.40 -5.26
N LEU A 418 -28.82 -16.21 -6.24
CA LEU A 418 -28.05 -14.98 -6.47
C LEU A 418 -28.74 -14.15 -7.54
N GLY A 419 -29.87 -13.56 -7.18
CA GLY A 419 -30.55 -12.52 -7.96
C GLY A 419 -30.44 -11.18 -7.26
N MET A 420 -29.55 -10.30 -7.75
CA MET A 420 -29.63 -8.81 -7.75
C MET A 420 -28.24 -8.18 -7.79
N LEU A 421 -27.63 -8.16 -8.98
CA LEU A 421 -26.71 -7.10 -9.39
C LEU A 421 -27.20 -6.63 -10.76
N GLY A 422 -27.96 -5.54 -10.76
CA GLY A 422 -28.50 -4.92 -11.96
C GLY A 422 -27.38 -4.32 -12.80
N LEU A 423 -26.94 -5.06 -13.81
CA LEU A 423 -26.20 -4.52 -14.95
C LEU A 423 -27.23 -4.17 -16.03
N ILE A 424 -27.30 -2.88 -16.34
CA ILE A 424 -28.04 -2.36 -17.49
C ILE A 424 -27.28 -2.78 -18.74
N THR A 425 -27.84 -3.71 -19.51
CA THR A 425 -27.47 -3.97 -20.91
C THR A 425 -28.59 -3.48 -21.83
N PRO A 426 -28.28 -2.81 -22.96
CA PRO A 426 -29.28 -2.52 -23.97
C PRO A 426 -29.45 -3.78 -24.81
N ASP A 427 -30.67 -4.33 -24.88
CA ASP A 427 -30.97 -5.34 -25.88
C ASP A 427 -31.94 -4.81 -26.94
N SER A 428 -31.60 -5.20 -28.15
CA SER A 428 -32.20 -4.88 -29.41
C SER A 428 -33.03 -6.06 -29.89
N THR A 429 -34.04 -5.74 -30.70
CA THR A 429 -34.80 -6.62 -31.59
C THR A 429 -35.96 -7.43 -30.99
N GLN A 430 -37.17 -7.06 -31.40
CA GLN A 430 -38.14 -8.05 -31.85
C GLN A 430 -38.92 -7.53 -33.06
N THR A 431 -39.12 -8.45 -33.99
CA THR A 431 -39.45 -8.28 -35.41
C THR A 431 -40.93 -8.48 -35.72
N GLY A 432 -41.48 -7.61 -36.59
CA GLY A 432 -42.51 -7.93 -37.61
C GLY A 432 -43.98 -7.87 -37.18
N PRO A 433 -44.96 -7.71 -38.11
CA PRO A 433 -44.88 -7.89 -39.57
C PRO A 433 -45.40 -6.70 -40.45
N THR A 434 -44.90 -6.60 -41.69
CA THR A 434 -45.53 -5.89 -42.84
C THR A 434 -46.38 -6.91 -43.64
N PRO A 435 -47.36 -6.55 -44.52
CA PRO A 435 -47.29 -5.47 -45.53
C PRO A 435 -48.62 -4.70 -45.83
N ALA A 436 -48.51 -3.53 -46.48
CA ALA A 436 -49.34 -3.09 -47.62
C ALA A 436 -49.14 -1.58 -47.92
N GLU A 437 -48.65 -1.28 -49.12
CA GLU A 437 -48.79 0.03 -49.82
C GLU A 437 -49.97 -0.10 -50.81
N PRO A 438 -50.64 0.99 -51.26
CA PRO A 438 -50.05 1.78 -52.36
C PRO A 438 -50.46 3.28 -52.50
N ALA A 439 -49.68 3.99 -53.35
CA ALA A 439 -50.04 5.11 -54.24
C ALA A 439 -50.37 6.48 -53.60
N ALA A 440 -50.03 7.65 -54.15
CA ALA A 440 -49.33 8.13 -55.34
C ALA A 440 -48.99 9.62 -55.08
N ASP A 441 -47.93 10.18 -55.68
CA ASP A 441 -48.04 11.16 -56.77
C ASP A 441 -46.66 11.73 -57.15
N ARG A 442 -46.40 11.81 -58.47
CA ARG A 442 -45.30 12.55 -59.11
C ARG A 442 -45.95 13.59 -60.03
N PRO A 443 -45.28 14.71 -60.32
CA PRO A 443 -44.53 14.79 -61.58
C PRO A 443 -43.21 15.56 -61.38
N GLY A 444 -42.18 15.56 -62.22
CA GLY A 444 -41.93 15.17 -63.61
C GLY A 444 -40.62 15.93 -63.94
N ALA A 445 -39.53 15.21 -64.20
CA ALA A 445 -38.92 15.06 -65.52
C ALA A 445 -38.47 16.38 -66.18
N ASP A 446 -37.15 16.60 -66.23
CA ASP A 446 -36.46 16.91 -67.49
C ASP A 446 -34.98 16.52 -67.38
N GLY A 447 -34.50 15.82 -68.41
CA GLY A 447 -33.14 15.31 -68.56
C GLY A 447 -32.24 16.19 -69.44
N PRO A 448 -31.22 15.64 -70.12
CA PRO A 448 -29.83 15.81 -69.71
C PRO A 448 -28.96 16.56 -70.74
N GLY A 449 -27.78 17.04 -70.32
CA GLY A 449 -26.81 17.69 -71.21
C GLY A 449 -25.38 17.63 -70.68
N ALA A 450 -24.46 17.21 -71.55
CA ALA A 450 -23.08 16.79 -71.33
C ALA A 450 -22.03 17.89 -70.99
N GLY A 451 -20.85 17.41 -70.56
CA GLY A 451 -19.54 18.11 -70.64
C GLY A 451 -19.13 18.78 -69.32
N GLY A 452 -17.95 18.61 -68.73
CA GLY A 452 -16.67 18.20 -69.27
C GLY A 452 -15.61 19.19 -68.76
N THR A 453 -14.49 18.66 -68.27
CA THR A 453 -13.19 19.31 -68.00
C THR A 453 -12.94 20.05 -66.68
N ALA A 454 -11.73 19.76 -66.22
CA ALA A 454 -11.08 20.16 -64.99
C ALA A 454 -10.43 21.56 -65.08
N GLY A 455 -10.20 22.17 -63.93
CA GLY A 455 -9.39 23.39 -63.80
C GLY A 455 -9.20 23.82 -62.34
N SER A 456 -8.05 23.45 -61.77
CA SER A 456 -7.30 24.16 -60.71
C SER A 456 -7.41 25.69 -60.86
N ALA A 457 -7.36 26.59 -59.87
CA ALA A 457 -6.92 26.70 -58.46
C ALA A 457 -7.47 28.07 -57.94
N PRO A 458 -7.18 28.57 -56.72
CA PRO A 458 -6.29 28.07 -55.66
C PRO A 458 -6.97 27.59 -54.38
#